data_AF-A0A0A1ZAI8-F1
#
_entry.id   AF-A0A0A1ZAI8-F1
#
_cell.length_a   1.000
_cell.length_b   1.000
_cell.length_c   1.000
_cell.angle_alpha   90.00
_cell.angle_beta   90.00
_cell.angle_gamma   90.00
#
_symmetry.space_group_name_H-M   'P 1'
#
loop_
_entity.id
_entity.type
_entity.pdbx_description
1 polymer ?
#
loop_
_entity_poly.entity_id
_entity_poly.type
_entity_poly.pdbx_seq_one_letter_code
_entity_poly.pdbx_strand_id
1 'polypeptide(L)'
;MNCYPIRERKDWFITDRKPTICPHCGAKEVKKSVFGMPSAEDYYEAKYHFQGCIPDFPEPRTWGCCKCDAAFFKNTQRNLDALNGIWRRKSEPEEGEKVIKRTEKEKADLMNEVMEKWVKEQKEQSLEIPF
;
A
#
# COMPACT_ATOMS: atom_id res chain seq x y z
N MET A 1 -13.68 6.53 -20.60
CA MET A 1 -12.99 6.34 -19.32
C MET A 1 -13.92 6.78 -18.23
N ASN A 2 -14.19 5.92 -17.24
CA ASN A 2 -15.16 6.23 -16.19
C ASN A 2 -14.43 6.77 -14.96
N CYS A 3 -14.85 7.94 -14.51
CA CYS A 3 -14.38 8.56 -13.27
C CYS A 3 -15.61 9.08 -12.52
N TYR A 4 -15.97 8.42 -11.43
CA TYR A 4 -17.12 8.79 -10.62
C TYR A 4 -16.65 9.53 -9.37
N PRO A 5 -17.15 10.76 -9.10
CA PRO A 5 -16.86 11.42 -7.84
C PRO A 5 -17.47 10.62 -6.68
N ILE A 6 -16.80 10.64 -5.54
CA ILE A 6 -17.32 10.06 -4.31
C ILE A 6 -18.37 11.02 -3.71
N ARG A 7 -19.42 10.48 -3.08
CA ARG A 7 -20.53 11.31 -2.56
C ARG A 7 -20.07 12.31 -1.51
N GLU A 8 -19.17 11.92 -0.61
CA GLU A 8 -18.71 12.79 0.48
C GLU A 8 -17.66 13.83 0.05
N ARG A 9 -16.96 13.63 -1.08
CA ARG A 9 -15.76 14.39 -1.48
C ARG A 9 -15.73 14.64 -2.99
N LYS A 10 -15.80 15.92 -3.40
CA LYS A 10 -15.78 16.33 -4.84
C LYS A 10 -14.40 16.22 -5.49
N ASP A 11 -13.35 16.14 -4.69
CA ASP A 11 -11.94 16.01 -5.08
C ASP A 11 -11.50 14.54 -5.20
N TRP A 12 -12.36 13.58 -4.79
CA TRP A 12 -12.05 12.15 -4.81
C TRP A 12 -12.87 11.41 -5.86
N PHE A 13 -12.21 10.50 -6.58
CA PHE A 13 -12.80 9.81 -7.71
C PHE A 13 -12.48 8.32 -7.70
N ILE A 14 -13.45 7.50 -8.11
CA ILE A 14 -13.28 6.08 -8.40
C ILE A 14 -13.10 5.91 -9.91
N THR A 15 -12.04 5.23 -10.34
CA THR A 15 -11.67 5.11 -11.76
C THR A 15 -11.18 3.70 -12.11
N ASP A 16 -11.55 3.17 -13.27
CA ASP A 16 -11.10 1.83 -13.69
C ASP A 16 -9.63 1.82 -14.16
N ARG A 17 -9.22 2.91 -14.81
CA ARG A 17 -7.87 3.12 -15.36
C ARG A 17 -7.28 4.42 -14.81
N LYS A 18 -6.00 4.67 -15.09
CA LYS A 18 -5.31 5.92 -14.74
C LYS A 18 -5.87 7.09 -15.56
N PRO A 19 -6.34 8.19 -14.94
CA PRO A 19 -6.83 9.36 -15.69
C PRO A 19 -5.68 10.05 -16.42
N THR A 20 -5.88 10.39 -17.70
CA THR A 20 -4.93 11.22 -18.44
C THR A 20 -5.11 12.71 -18.10
N ILE A 21 -6.36 13.11 -17.84
CA ILE A 21 -6.76 14.48 -17.51
C ILE A 21 -7.47 14.42 -16.16
N CYS A 22 -7.11 15.32 -15.25
CA CYS A 22 -7.79 15.45 -13.97
C CYS A 22 -9.21 16.00 -14.19
N PRO A 23 -10.27 15.29 -13.78
CA PRO A 23 -11.65 15.77 -13.90
C PRO A 23 -11.97 16.96 -12.97
N HIS A 24 -11.14 17.20 -11.95
CA HIS A 24 -11.33 18.31 -11.02
C HIS A 24 -10.76 19.63 -11.56
N CYS A 25 -9.51 19.64 -12.03
CA CYS A 25 -8.80 20.86 -12.43
C CYS A 25 -8.40 20.94 -13.92
N GLY A 26 -8.64 19.89 -14.70
CA GLY A 26 -8.29 19.83 -16.13
C GLY A 26 -6.79 19.63 -16.45
N ALA A 27 -5.92 19.51 -15.45
CA ALA A 27 -4.48 19.30 -15.69
C ALA A 27 -4.16 17.89 -16.18
N LYS A 28 -3.09 17.75 -16.97
CA LYS A 28 -2.58 16.46 -17.49
C LYS A 28 -1.50 15.81 -16.61
N GLU A 29 -1.44 16.22 -15.34
CA GLU A 29 -0.39 15.83 -14.40
C GLU A 29 -0.89 14.83 -13.36
N VAL A 30 -1.63 13.83 -13.82
CA VAL A 30 -2.06 12.72 -12.96
C VAL A 30 -0.97 11.65 -12.99
N LYS A 31 -0.43 11.30 -11.81
CA LYS A 31 0.70 10.36 -11.65
C LYS A 31 0.35 9.26 -10.66
N LYS A 32 1.15 8.18 -10.65
CA LYS A 32 1.02 7.13 -9.64
C LYS A 32 1.33 7.74 -8.29
N SER A 33 0.42 7.52 -7.35
CA SER A 33 0.55 8.07 -6.01
C SER A 33 1.36 7.13 -5.14
N VAL A 34 2.31 7.67 -4.39
CA VAL A 34 3.18 6.95 -3.48
C VAL A 34 2.98 7.54 -2.09
N PHE A 35 2.84 6.66 -1.10
CA PHE A 35 2.74 7.05 0.30
C PHE A 35 4.08 6.80 0.99
N GLY A 36 4.48 7.72 1.88
CA GLY A 36 5.73 7.65 2.62
C GLY A 36 6.82 8.58 2.04
N MET A 37 8.01 8.49 2.62
CA MET A 37 9.15 9.31 2.21
C MET A 37 9.75 8.73 0.91
N PRO A 38 9.77 9.50 -0.20
CA PRO A 38 10.45 9.07 -1.40
C PRO A 38 11.97 9.06 -1.23
N SER A 39 12.65 8.29 -2.08
CA SER A 39 14.09 8.47 -2.26
C SER A 39 14.37 9.87 -2.85
N ALA A 40 15.58 10.39 -2.65
CA ALA A 40 15.96 11.68 -3.23
C ALA A 40 15.84 11.68 -4.76
N GLU A 41 16.23 10.58 -5.40
CA GLU A 41 16.13 10.39 -6.85
C GLU A 41 14.67 10.45 -7.33
N ASP A 42 13.77 9.70 -6.68
CA ASP A 42 12.34 9.69 -7.01
C ASP A 42 11.69 11.07 -6.87
N TYR A 43 12.16 11.87 -5.90
CA TYR A 43 11.65 13.20 -5.65
C TYR A 43 11.98 14.16 -6.81
N TYR A 44 13.22 14.13 -7.31
CA TYR A 44 13.67 15.01 -8.39
C TYR A 44 13.19 14.58 -9.77
N GLU A 45 12.97 13.28 -10.00
CA GLU A 45 12.46 12.78 -11.29
C GLU A 45 11.00 13.19 -11.58
N ALA A 46 10.29 13.73 -10.58
CA ALA A 46 8.88 14.13 -10.67
C ALA A 46 7.98 13.05 -11.28
N LYS A 47 8.33 11.77 -11.17
CA LYS A 47 7.62 10.65 -11.81
C LYS A 47 6.34 10.26 -11.06
N TYR A 48 6.33 10.53 -9.76
CA TYR A 48 5.27 10.14 -8.85
C TYR A 48 4.53 11.34 -8.30
N HIS A 49 3.33 11.08 -7.81
CA HIS A 49 2.62 11.97 -6.90
C HIS A 49 2.90 11.50 -5.48
N PHE A 50 3.29 12.40 -4.58
CA PHE A 50 3.57 12.04 -3.19
C PHE A 50 2.37 12.40 -2.32
N GLN A 51 1.74 11.37 -1.74
CA GLN A 51 0.83 11.54 -0.61
C GLN A 51 1.71 12.00 0.55
N GLY A 52 1.32 13.08 1.23
CA GLY A 52 2.11 13.61 2.35
C GLY A 52 2.33 12.58 3.48
N CYS A 53 2.68 13.05 4.67
CA CYS A 53 2.94 12.16 5.80
C CYS A 53 1.69 11.42 6.32
N ILE A 54 0.49 11.87 5.97
CA ILE A 54 -0.78 11.28 6.40
C ILE A 54 -1.41 10.59 5.19
N PRO A 55 -1.65 9.27 5.24
CA PRO A 55 -2.31 8.57 4.15
C PRO A 55 -3.77 9.00 4.09
N ASP A 56 -4.36 8.95 2.89
CA ASP A 56 -5.81 9.11 2.80
C ASP A 56 -6.47 7.93 3.51
N PHE A 57 -7.36 8.26 4.44
CA PHE A 57 -8.20 7.29 5.08
C PHE A 57 -9.35 6.94 4.13
N PRO A 58 -9.63 5.67 3.82
CA PRO A 58 -9.21 4.45 4.54
C PRO A 58 -8.14 3.58 3.84
N GLU A 59 -7.78 3.87 2.59
CA GLU A 59 -6.72 3.20 1.83
C GLU A 59 -5.96 4.28 1.05
N PRO A 60 -4.63 4.21 0.92
CA PRO A 60 -3.87 5.19 0.15
C PRO A 60 -4.38 5.29 -1.30
N ARG A 61 -4.49 6.53 -1.81
CA ARG A 61 -4.96 6.76 -3.19
C ARG A 61 -4.05 6.07 -4.19
N THR A 62 -4.61 5.58 -5.30
CA THR A 62 -3.82 4.89 -6.34
C THR A 62 -3.11 5.89 -7.28
N TRP A 63 -3.80 6.95 -7.67
CA TRP A 63 -3.25 8.05 -8.45
C TRP A 63 -3.60 9.39 -7.80
N GLY A 64 -2.79 10.40 -8.09
CA GLY A 64 -2.98 11.77 -7.60
C GLY A 64 -2.65 12.79 -8.67
N CYS A 65 -3.30 13.95 -8.60
CA CYS A 65 -2.99 15.09 -9.47
C CYS A 65 -1.95 16.00 -8.80
N CYS A 66 -0.79 16.18 -9.44
CA CYS A 66 0.28 17.03 -8.89
C CYS A 66 -0.09 18.51 -8.77
N LYS A 67 -1.16 18.98 -9.43
CA LYS A 67 -1.57 20.39 -9.43
C LYS A 67 -2.58 20.75 -8.34
N CYS A 68 -3.58 19.88 -8.13
CA CYS A 68 -4.71 20.17 -7.23
C CYS A 68 -4.90 19.13 -6.13
N ASP A 69 -4.00 18.14 -6.06
CA ASP A 69 -4.03 17.04 -5.10
C ASP A 69 -5.35 16.24 -5.10
N ALA A 70 -6.08 16.25 -6.21
CA ALA A 70 -7.25 15.37 -6.38
C ALA A 70 -6.83 13.89 -6.28
N ALA A 71 -7.64 13.09 -5.60
CA ALA A 71 -7.35 11.69 -5.32
C ALA A 71 -8.14 10.75 -6.23
N PHE A 72 -7.48 9.70 -6.70
CA PHE A 72 -8.06 8.71 -7.59
C PHE A 72 -7.83 7.31 -7.05
N PHE A 73 -8.92 6.59 -6.81
CA PHE A 73 -8.93 5.21 -6.34
C PHE A 73 -9.24 4.29 -7.51
N LYS A 74 -8.43 3.24 -7.69
CA LYS A 74 -8.75 2.21 -8.68
C LYS A 74 -10.07 1.53 -8.28
N ASN A 75 -10.92 1.27 -9.25
CA ASN A 75 -12.16 0.52 -9.04
C ASN A 75 -11.85 -0.97 -8.78
N THR A 76 -11.54 -1.29 -7.54
CA THR A 76 -11.35 -2.65 -7.02
C THR A 76 -12.30 -2.86 -5.85
N GLN A 77 -12.73 -4.11 -5.63
CA GLN A 77 -13.61 -4.43 -4.51
C GLN A 77 -13.01 -3.94 -3.18
N ARG A 78 -11.70 -4.11 -3.00
CA ARG A 78 -10.97 -3.63 -1.82
C ARG A 78 -11.07 -2.11 -1.63
N ASN A 79 -10.86 -1.32 -2.68
CA ASN A 79 -10.94 0.14 -2.56
C ASN A 79 -12.39 0.60 -2.32
N LEU A 80 -13.37 -0.04 -2.95
CA LEU A 80 -14.78 0.23 -2.71
C LEU A 80 -15.18 -0.10 -1.27
N ASP A 81 -14.79 -1.27 -0.77
CA ASP A 81 -15.05 -1.70 0.60
C ASP A 81 -14.40 -0.74 1.60
N ALA A 82 -13.13 -0.39 1.37
CA ALA A 82 -12.42 0.57 2.19
C ALA A 82 -13.19 1.90 2.23
N LEU A 83 -13.48 2.51 1.07
CA LEU A 83 -14.20 3.78 0.97
C LEU A 83 -15.59 3.75 1.63
N ASN A 84 -16.25 2.60 1.65
CA ASN A 84 -17.52 2.38 2.35
C ASN A 84 -17.36 2.06 3.86
N GLY A 85 -16.15 2.14 4.39
CA GLY A 85 -15.84 1.84 5.79
C GLY A 85 -15.84 0.35 6.16
N ILE A 86 -15.87 -0.54 5.17
CA ILE A 86 -15.90 -1.99 5.36
C ILE A 86 -14.46 -2.50 5.44
N TRP A 87 -14.00 -2.77 6.66
CA TRP A 87 -12.71 -3.44 6.89
C TRP A 87 -12.87 -4.95 6.78
N ARG A 88 -12.52 -5.52 5.62
CA ARG A 88 -12.32 -6.97 5.53
C ARG A 88 -10.96 -7.32 6.14
N ARG A 89 -10.96 -8.16 7.18
CA ARG A 89 -9.75 -8.88 7.58
C ARG A 89 -9.28 -9.64 6.32
N LYS A 90 -8.03 -9.45 5.88
CA LYS A 90 -7.44 -10.30 4.83
C LYS A 90 -7.42 -11.74 5.35
N SER A 91 -8.48 -12.50 5.12
CA SER A 91 -8.51 -13.93 5.44
C SER A 91 -7.81 -14.73 4.36
N GLU A 92 -7.85 -14.28 3.10
CA GLU A 92 -7.38 -15.07 1.96
C GLU A 92 -6.79 -14.17 0.85
N PRO A 93 -5.79 -14.66 0.10
CA PRO A 93 -5.26 -13.99 -1.10
C PRO A 93 -6.34 -13.78 -2.15
N GLU A 94 -6.25 -12.69 -2.94
CA GLU A 94 -7.19 -12.43 -4.04
C GLU A 94 -7.01 -13.46 -5.18
N GLU A 95 -8.07 -13.76 -5.95
CA GLU A 95 -8.00 -14.65 -7.12
C GLU A 95 -6.93 -14.16 -8.11
N GLY A 96 -5.82 -14.89 -8.20
CA GLY A 96 -4.66 -14.57 -9.06
C GLY A 96 -3.37 -14.26 -8.29
N GLU A 97 -3.42 -14.07 -6.98
CA GLU A 97 -2.22 -13.97 -6.15
C GLU A 97 -1.64 -15.39 -5.95
N LYS A 98 -0.46 -15.65 -6.55
CA LYS A 98 0.26 -16.91 -6.32
C LYS A 98 0.77 -16.96 -4.89
N VAL A 99 -0.03 -17.51 -3.98
CA VAL A 99 0.46 -17.91 -2.67
C VAL A 99 1.30 -19.17 -2.84
N ILE A 100 2.62 -18.99 -2.82
CA ILE A 100 3.55 -20.11 -2.68
C ILE A 100 3.37 -20.63 -1.26
N LYS A 101 2.44 -21.58 -1.09
CA LYS A 101 2.26 -22.27 0.19
C LYS A 101 3.51 -23.11 0.42
N ARG A 102 4.34 -22.72 1.40
CA ARG A 102 5.44 -23.57 1.88
C ARG A 102 4.87 -24.94 2.27
N THR A 103 5.53 -25.99 1.82
CA THR A 103 5.26 -27.37 2.24
C THR A 103 5.45 -27.51 3.75
N GLU A 104 4.88 -28.55 4.35
CA GLU A 104 5.04 -28.79 5.80
C GLU A 104 6.51 -28.95 6.20
N LYS A 105 7.32 -29.52 5.31
CA LYS A 105 8.76 -29.66 5.48
C LYS A 105 9.47 -28.30 5.54
N GLU A 106 9.19 -27.41 4.59
CA GLU A 106 9.78 -26.06 4.58
C GLU A 106 9.36 -25.21 5.78
N LYS A 107 8.16 -25.45 6.34
CA LYS A 107 7.73 -24.81 7.59
C LYS A 107 8.50 -25.35 8.79
N ALA A 108 8.72 -26.66 8.86
CA ALA A 108 9.49 -27.29 9.93
C ALA A 108 10.96 -26.86 9.90
N ASP A 109 11.57 -26.79 8.72
CA ASP A 109 12.95 -26.34 8.54
C ASP A 109 13.13 -24.88 8.99
N LEU A 110 12.19 -23.99 8.63
CA LEU A 110 12.20 -22.60 9.10
C LEU A 110 12.01 -22.50 10.63
N MET A 111 11.13 -23.33 11.19
CA MET A 111 10.89 -23.36 12.64
C MET A 111 12.17 -23.76 13.37
N ASN A 112 12.89 -24.77 12.88
CA ASN A 112 14.14 -25.22 13.46
C ASN A 112 15.22 -24.12 13.39
N GLU A 113 15.38 -23.45 12.25
CA GLU A 113 16.33 -22.34 12.09
C GLU A 113 16.05 -21.19 13.08
N VAL A 114 14.78 -20.82 13.23
CA VAL A 114 14.36 -19.79 14.19
C VAL A 114 14.64 -20.23 15.63
N MET A 115 14.38 -21.50 15.96
CA MET A 115 14.64 -22.05 17.30
C MET A 115 16.13 -22.10 17.62
N GLU A 116 16.98 -22.51 16.67
CA GLU A 116 18.44 -22.50 16.84
C GLU A 116 18.98 -21.10 17.09
N LYS A 117 18.50 -20.11 16.32
CA LYS A 117 18.87 -18.71 16.50
C LYS A 117 18.43 -18.20 17.88
N TRP A 118 17.21 -18.50 18.30
CA TRP A 118 16.70 -18.11 19.61
C TRP A 118 17.50 -18.73 20.76
N VAL A 119 17.86 -20.02 20.65
CA VAL A 119 18.72 -20.70 21.64
C VAL A 119 20.11 -20.07 21.70
N LYS A 120 20.67 -19.67 20.55
CA LYS A 120 21.97 -19.00 20.49
C LYS A 120 21.92 -17.62 21.17
N GLU A 121 20.91 -16.82 20.88
CA GLU A 121 20.69 -15.51 21.51
C GLU A 121 20.50 -15.63 23.04
N GLN A 122 19.78 -16.65 23.52
CA GLN A 122 19.63 -16.91 24.96
C GLN A 122 20.96 -17.33 25.65
N LYS A 123 21.82 -18.07 24.94
CA LYS A 123 23.15 -18.44 25.46
C LYS A 123 24.10 -17.25 25.51
N GLU A 124 24.06 -16.38 24.51
CA GLU A 124 24.86 -15.15 24.50
C GLU A 124 24.38 -14.18 25.60
N GLN A 125 23.06 -14.01 25.78
CA GLN A 125 22.50 -13.20 26.88
C GLN A 125 22.84 -13.74 28.27
N SER A 126 22.94 -15.06 28.46
CA SER A 126 23.30 -15.63 29.77
C SER A 126 24.81 -15.57 30.08
N LEU A 127 25.66 -15.35 29.07
CA LEU A 127 27.11 -15.12 29.24
C LEU A 127 27.46 -13.65 29.54
N GLU A 128 26.57 -12.71 29.25
CA GLU A 128 26.79 -11.27 29.43
C GLU A 128 26.36 -10.72 30.80
N ILE A 129 25.82 -11.54 31.71
CA ILE A 129 25.46 -11.09 33.07
C ILE A 129 26.71 -11.20 33.97
N PRO A 130 27.41 -10.10 34.31
CA PRO A 130 28.51 -10.15 35.26
C PRO A 130 27.92 -10.21 36.66
N PHE A 131 28.31 -11.21 37.45
CA PHE A 131 28.09 -11.23 38.90
C PHE A 131 28.96 -10.20 39.61
#